data_AF-A0A519V5M2-F1
#
_entry.id   AF-A0A519V5M2-F1
#
_cell.length_a   1.000
_cell.length_b   1.000
_cell.length_c   1.000
_cell.angle_alpha   90.00
_cell.angle_beta   90.00
_cell.angle_gamma   90.00
#
_symmetry.space_group_name_H-M   'P 1'
#
loop_
_entity.id
_entity.type
_entity.pdbx_description
1 polymer ?
#
loop_
_entity_poly.entity_id
_entity_poly.type
_entity_poly.pdbx_seq_one_letter_code
_entity_poly.pdbx_strand_id
1 'polypeptide(L)'
;MNFLSHFYFERENHDENMVIGTVLPDLVKNAHKDWNLYPQKTEQLFIDDKQLNSLLTGWKRHLKVDLLFHSSDFFHTETAKLKQLLLPILNESPV
;
A
#
# COMPACT_ATOMS: atom_id res chain seq x y z
N MET A 1 -2.88 3.51 -1.01
CA MET A 1 -2.22 4.71 -1.59
C MET A 1 -1.47 4.27 -2.85
N ASN A 2 -0.54 5.06 -3.41
CA ASN A 2 0.36 4.56 -4.46
C ASN A 2 1.76 4.29 -3.91
N PHE A 3 2.60 3.62 -4.70
CA PHE A 3 3.93 3.20 -4.24
C PHE A 3 4.84 4.36 -3.83
N LEU A 4 4.71 5.55 -4.44
CA LEU A 4 5.50 6.72 -4.08
C LEU A 4 5.14 7.20 -2.68
N SER A 5 3.85 7.27 -2.34
CA SER A 5 3.40 7.64 -1.00
C SER A 5 4.03 6.72 0.06
N HIS A 6 4.00 5.41 -0.19
CA HIS A 6 4.59 4.42 0.70
C HIS A 6 6.11 4.57 0.82
N PHE A 7 6.83 4.80 -0.29
CA PHE A 7 8.25 5.09 -0.28
C PHE A 7 8.59 6.34 0.56
N TYR A 8 7.87 7.44 0.35
CA TYR A 8 8.16 8.71 1.03
C TYR A 8 7.94 8.65 2.54
N PHE A 9 7.11 7.73 3.05
CA PHE A 9 6.99 7.51 4.49
C PHE A 9 8.20 6.81 5.11
N GLU A 10 8.98 6.05 4.33
CA GLU A 10 10.10 5.24 4.80
C GLU A 10 11.44 5.65 4.17
N ARG A 11 11.49 6.76 3.43
CA ARG A 11 12.67 7.21 2.65
C ARG A 11 13.94 7.45 3.47
N GLU A 12 13.81 7.76 4.76
CA GLU A 12 14.94 8.00 5.66
C GLU A 12 15.32 6.73 6.45
N ASN A 13 14.68 5.60 6.17
CA ASN A 13 15.00 4.31 6.78
C ASN A 13 16.27 3.74 6.14
N HIS A 14 17.23 3.36 6.98
CA HIS A 14 18.53 2.84 6.54
C HIS A 14 18.48 1.34 6.19
N ASP A 15 17.38 0.66 6.48
CA ASP A 15 17.16 -0.73 6.10
C ASP A 15 16.45 -0.80 4.73
N GLU A 16 17.25 -0.97 3.68
CA GLU A 16 16.79 -1.10 2.30
C GLU A 16 15.74 -2.19 2.09
N ASN A 17 15.82 -3.31 2.82
CA ASN A 17 14.86 -4.40 2.71
C ASN A 17 13.50 -4.00 3.28
N MET A 18 13.50 -3.23 4.36
CA MET A 18 12.28 -2.66 4.94
C MET A 18 11.62 -1.68 3.96
N VAL A 19 12.41 -0.79 3.36
CA VAL A 19 11.91 0.19 2.38
C VAL A 19 11.32 -0.52 1.16
N ILE A 20 12.03 -1.51 0.60
CA ILE A 20 11.54 -2.33 -0.52
C ILE A 20 10.27 -3.07 -0.11
N GLY A 21 10.23 -3.66 1.09
CA GLY A 21 9.06 -4.37 1.59
C GLY A 21 7.81 -3.50 1.66
N THR A 22 7.98 -2.19 1.92
CA THR A 22 6.87 -1.22 2.01
C THR A 22 6.28 -0.86 0.65
N VAL A 23 7.06 -0.93 -0.43
CA VAL A 23 6.59 -0.63 -1.80
C VAL A 23 6.23 -1.88 -2.60
N LEU A 24 6.70 -3.06 -2.18
CA LEU A 24 6.54 -4.31 -2.92
C LEU A 24 5.07 -4.70 -3.21
N PRO A 25 4.08 -4.52 -2.30
CA PRO A 25 2.68 -4.82 -2.61
C PRO A 25 2.16 -4.10 -3.85
N ASP A 26 2.49 -2.80 -3.98
CA ASP A 26 2.07 -1.98 -5.12
C ASP A 26 2.79 -2.40 -6.40
N LEU A 27 4.09 -2.71 -6.32
CA LEU A 27 4.86 -3.18 -7.47
C LEU A 27 4.33 -4.51 -8.02
N VAL A 28 4.03 -5.45 -7.13
CA VAL A 28 3.42 -6.74 -7.47
C VAL A 28 2.08 -6.55 -8.17
N LYS A 29 1.21 -5.70 -7.61
CA LYS A 29 -0.10 -5.39 -8.20
C LYS A 29 -0.02 -4.67 -9.54
N ASN A 30 0.95 -3.79 -9.71
CA ASN A 30 1.20 -3.11 -10.99
C ASN A 30 1.75 -4.07 -12.05
N ALA A 31 2.61 -5.02 -11.67
CA ALA A 31 3.15 -6.02 -12.59
C ALA A 31 2.07 -7.01 -13.04
N HIS A 32 1.21 -7.46 -12.13
CA HIS A 32 0.12 -8.38 -12.44
C HIS A 32 -1.07 -8.22 -11.49
N LYS A 33 -2.19 -7.71 -11.99
CA LYS A 33 -3.36 -7.33 -11.17
C LYS A 33 -3.96 -8.50 -10.38
N ASP A 34 -3.91 -9.71 -10.92
CA ASP A 34 -4.50 -10.91 -10.31
C ASP A 34 -3.64 -11.53 -9.21
N TRP A 35 -2.40 -11.08 -9.02
CA TRP A 35 -1.53 -11.62 -7.97
C TRP A 35 -1.95 -11.09 -6.60
N ASN A 36 -2.35 -12.00 -5.71
CA ASN A 36 -2.77 -11.69 -4.35
C ASN A 36 -1.85 -12.42 -3.37
N LEU A 37 -0.78 -11.74 -2.96
CA LEU A 37 0.21 -12.29 -2.04
C LEU A 37 -0.15 -11.92 -0.59
N TYR A 38 0.07 -12.86 0.34
CA TYR A 38 -0.20 -12.66 1.76
C TYR A 38 0.95 -13.18 2.65
N PRO A 39 2.18 -12.68 2.49
CA PRO A 39 3.34 -13.16 3.26
C PRO A 39 3.14 -13.01 4.79
N GLN A 40 2.33 -12.05 5.24
CA GLN A 40 1.94 -11.89 6.65
C GLN A 40 1.11 -13.05 7.21
N LYS A 41 0.60 -13.96 6.38
CA LYS A 41 -0.11 -15.16 6.85
C LYS A 41 0.82 -16.36 7.04
N THR A 42 2.04 -16.31 6.50
CA THR A 42 3.03 -17.39 6.54
C THR A 42 4.37 -16.84 7.02
N GLU A 43 4.34 -16.09 8.12
CA GLU A 43 5.50 -15.35 8.64
C GLU A 43 6.68 -16.26 8.97
N GLN A 44 6.40 -17.52 9.33
CA GLN A 44 7.40 -18.51 9.71
C GLN A 44 8.42 -18.75 8.60
N LEU A 45 8.04 -18.51 7.33
CA LEU A 45 8.92 -18.68 6.17
C LEU A 45 9.97 -17.55 6.03
N PHE A 46 9.83 -16.46 6.79
CA PHE A 46 10.63 -15.24 6.62
C PHE A 46 11.44 -14.86 7.86
N ILE A 47 11.07 -15.35 9.05
CA ILE A 47 11.64 -14.87 10.33
C ILE A 47 13.07 -15.32 10.60
N ASP A 48 13.51 -16.44 10.01
CA ASP A 48 14.85 -17.02 10.25
C ASP A 48 15.95 -16.28 9.49
N ASP A 49 15.60 -15.60 8.39
CA ASP A 49 16.51 -14.77 7.61
C ASP A 49 16.25 -13.29 7.91
N LYS A 50 17.31 -12.56 8.29
CA LYS A 50 17.20 -11.15 8.68
C LYS A 50 16.66 -10.25 7.55
N GLN A 51 17.08 -10.50 6.31
CA GLN A 51 16.69 -9.69 5.15
C GLN A 51 15.22 -9.97 4.78
N LEU A 52 14.83 -11.25 4.78
CA LEU A 52 13.44 -11.66 4.55
C LEU A 52 12.48 -11.14 5.63
N ASN A 53 12.91 -11.17 6.90
CA ASN A 53 12.12 -10.63 8.00
C ASN A 53 11.96 -9.10 7.87
N SER A 54 13.00 -8.41 7.41
CA SER A 54 12.92 -6.96 7.15
C SER A 54 11.96 -6.63 5.99
N LEU A 55 12.00 -7.41 4.90
CA LEU A 55 11.00 -7.33 3.81
C LEU A 55 9.57 -7.54 4.33
N LEU A 56 9.36 -8.57 5.16
CA LEU A 56 8.05 -8.85 5.76
C LEU A 56 7.60 -7.70 6.68
N THR A 57 8.52 -7.09 7.41
CA THR A 57 8.25 -5.92 8.25
C THR A 57 7.78 -4.73 7.42
N GLY A 58 8.46 -4.44 6.30
CA GLY A 58 8.03 -3.44 5.33
C GLY A 58 6.65 -3.75 4.75
N TRP A 59 6.40 -5.01 4.37
CA TRP A 59 5.10 -5.43 3.85
C TRP A 59 3.96 -5.19 4.84
N LYS A 60 4.16 -5.56 6.11
CA LYS A 60 3.19 -5.29 7.18
C LYS A 60 3.00 -3.80 7.41
N ARG A 61 4.08 -3.01 7.29
CA ARG A 61 4.04 -1.55 7.40
C ARG A 61 3.15 -0.94 6.31
N HIS A 62 3.30 -1.38 5.06
CA HIS A 62 2.42 -0.99 3.95
C HIS A 62 0.95 -1.21 4.32
N LEU A 63 0.58 -2.43 4.73
CA LEU A 63 -0.80 -2.77 5.10
C LEU A 63 -1.34 -1.90 6.23
N LYS A 64 -0.51 -1.64 7.25
CA LYS A 64 -0.89 -0.79 8.40
C LYS A 64 -1.14 0.66 7.98
N VAL A 65 -0.25 1.22 7.15
CA VAL A 65 -0.34 2.60 6.67
C VAL A 65 -1.55 2.77 5.77
N ASP A 66 -1.81 1.80 4.90
CA ASP A 66 -3.02 1.79 4.08
C ASP A 66 -4.29 1.71 4.93
N LEU A 67 -4.33 0.83 5.93
CA LEU A 67 -5.47 0.75 6.83
C LEU A 67 -5.73 2.10 7.51
N LEU A 68 -4.70 2.71 8.11
CA LEU A 68 -4.82 4.00 8.82
C LEU A 68 -5.29 5.13 7.89
N PHE A 69 -4.76 5.19 6.67
CA PHE A 69 -5.14 6.23 5.71
C PHE A 69 -6.59 6.06 5.26
N HIS A 70 -6.97 4.87 4.81
CA HIS A 70 -8.33 4.64 4.29
C HIS A 70 -9.40 4.62 5.38
N SER A 71 -9.03 4.40 6.65
CA SER A 71 -9.95 4.51 7.80
C SER A 71 -10.03 5.92 8.38
N SER A 72 -9.31 6.90 7.83
CA SER A 72 -9.28 8.26 8.39
C SER A 72 -10.52 9.07 7.97
N ASP A 73 -11.04 9.88 8.90
CA ASP A 73 -12.14 10.81 8.62
C ASP A 73 -11.80 11.78 7.48
N PHE A 74 -10.53 12.19 7.41
CA PHE A 74 -10.00 13.03 6.35
C PHE A 74 -10.19 12.36 4.97
N PHE A 75 -9.73 11.11 4.83
CA PHE A 75 -9.86 10.37 3.57
C PHE A 75 -11.32 10.24 3.15
N HIS A 76 -12.21 9.86 4.07
CA HIS A 76 -13.64 9.72 3.77
C HIS A 76 -14.26 11.05 3.36
N THR A 77 -13.99 12.12 4.10
CA THR A 77 -14.57 13.44 3.87
C THR A 77 -14.12 14.03 2.53
N GLU A 78 -12.82 14.03 2.26
CA GLU A 78 -12.28 14.64 1.04
C GLU A 78 -12.60 13.80 -0.21
N THR A 79 -12.59 12.47 -0.09
CA THR A 79 -13.00 11.59 -1.21
C THR A 79 -14.49 11.75 -1.52
N ALA A 80 -15.34 11.92 -0.51
CA ALA A 80 -16.77 12.20 -0.72
C ALA A 80 -16.99 13.52 -1.45
N LYS A 81 -16.29 14.60 -1.05
CA LYS A 81 -16.33 15.89 -1.75
C LYS A 81 -15.87 15.75 -3.20
N LEU A 82 -14.73 15.09 -3.43
CA LEU A 82 -14.20 14.87 -4.78
C LEU A 82 -15.18 14.10 -5.66
N LYS A 83 -15.82 13.06 -5.11
CA LYS A 83 -16.84 12.29 -5.83
C LYS A 83 -18.00 13.17 -6.28
N GLN A 84 -18.49 14.08 -5.42
CA GLN A 84 -19.56 15.00 -5.80
C GLN A 84 -19.16 15.94 -6.95
N LEU A 85 -17.90 16.37 -6.99
CA LEU A 85 -17.38 17.22 -8.07
C LEU A 85 -17.22 16.46 -9.40
N LEU A 86 -16.93 15.16 -9.34
CA LEU A 86 -16.73 14.33 -10.53
C LEU A 86 -18.04 13.82 -11.13
N LEU A 87 -19.10 13.62 -10.32
CA LEU A 87 -20.38 13.07 -10.77
C LEU A 87 -20.96 13.75 -12.03
N PRO A 88 -21.01 15.09 -12.14
CA PRO A 88 -21.55 15.75 -13.34
C PRO A 88 -20.78 15.43 -14.62
N ILE A 89 -19.46 15.20 -14.52
CA ILE A 89 -18.58 14.91 -15.65
C ILE A 89 -18.78 13.46 -16.13
N LEU A 90 -19.16 12.56 -15.23
CA LEU A 90 -19.35 11.14 -15.53
C LEU A 90 -20.74 10.81 -16.09
N ASN A 91 -21.70 11.74 -16.08
CA ASN A 91 -23.09 11.49 -16.48
C ASN A 91 -23.27 10.95 -17.91
N GLU A 92 -22.34 11.23 -18.84
CA GLU A 92 -22.37 10.71 -20.22
C GLU A 92 -21.23 9.72 -20.50
N SER A 93 -20.50 9.31 -19.46
CA SER A 93 -19.47 8.29 -19.57
C SER A 93 -20.13 6.91 -19.74
N PRO A 94 -19.56 5.99 -20.54
CA PRO A 94 -20.02 4.61 -20.63
C PRO A 94 -19.74 3.78 -19.35
N VAL A 95 -19.37 4.44 -18.25
CA VAL A 95 -19.01 3.87 -16.94
C VAL A 95 -19.97 4.37 -15.89
#